data_AF-A0A6N6KTH1-F1
#
_entry.id   AF-A0A6N6KTH1-F1
#
_cell.length_a   1.000
_cell.length_b   1.000
_cell.length_c   1.000
_cell.angle_alpha   90.00
_cell.angle_beta   90.00
_cell.angle_gamma   90.00
#
_symmetry.space_group_name_H-M   'P 1'
#
loop_
_entity.id
_entity.type
_entity.pdbx_description
1 polymer ?
#
loop_
_entity_poly.entity_id
_entity_poly.type
_entity_poly.pdbx_seq_one_letter_code
_entity_poly.pdbx_strand_id
1 'polypeptide(L)'
;MKNLRNIFLAMTLSMVTSYSFATAPFAKNSLEDAITFEIPPSRPAFKDVSICRLQIQVKTNSFDGAQTDDPVSVRLNARDNPFYLNLSHNDRERNRTDTYDVLTPNVNKIKDIQFIQMKIHGSDGWNVREINLIVNNVTIYTRKFSNGYWLDTDNSKRQDVLYIPVREMSKSSNYRYNNVTGNIWRGPTMVPKSFIDDLVESAVGNSLNDVKKVSWGKKQGKYYISSKRINDNTLRFDLDLSYEVTAAPDVEIDVDFDLVFTCENGVVKTTVKNYKTSRHGVTQYVVKNVLPKLKKALYAKCTGIPEPATKIACYGGVWAVGYLLDFSFDYDDPISGKDIGLNKDCTSALSLNANGDLVLGKKRTNLRNRAQLSKRPKVANSK
;
A
#
# COMPACT_ATOMS: atom_id res chain seq x y z
N MET A 1 44.06 6.25 -88.47
CA MET A 1 44.08 7.73 -88.46
C MET A 1 42.69 8.23 -88.12
N LYS A 2 42.55 9.01 -87.02
CA LYS A 2 41.39 9.84 -86.61
C LYS A 2 40.07 9.08 -86.31
N ASN A 3 39.27 9.38 -85.30
CA ASN A 3 39.41 10.10 -84.04
C ASN A 3 38.11 9.86 -83.23
N LEU A 4 38.23 9.72 -81.91
CA LEU A 4 37.37 10.30 -80.85
C LEU A 4 35.85 10.01 -80.76
N ARG A 5 35.52 9.28 -79.67
CA ARG A 5 34.71 9.70 -78.49
C ARG A 5 33.24 10.15 -78.63
N ASN A 6 32.41 9.47 -77.81
CA ASN A 6 31.52 9.99 -76.75
C ASN A 6 29.98 9.88 -76.90
N ILE A 7 29.40 9.14 -75.92
CA ILE A 7 28.30 9.45 -74.98
C ILE A 7 26.94 9.95 -75.55
N PHE A 8 25.85 9.19 -75.35
CA PHE A 8 24.69 9.46 -74.45
C PHE A 8 23.50 8.50 -74.71
N LEU A 9 23.06 7.83 -73.63
CA LEU A 9 21.68 7.62 -73.16
C LEU A 9 20.52 7.45 -74.17
N ALA A 10 19.80 6.32 -74.09
CA ALA A 10 18.32 6.29 -74.00
C ALA A 10 17.81 4.85 -73.84
N MET A 11 17.35 4.52 -72.64
CA MET A 11 16.54 3.35 -72.33
C MET A 11 15.09 3.68 -72.70
N THR A 12 14.48 2.93 -73.62
CA THR A 12 13.03 2.94 -73.83
C THR A 12 12.53 1.50 -73.69
N LEU A 13 11.83 1.21 -72.60
CA LEU A 13 11.10 -0.03 -72.41
C LEU A 13 9.62 0.30 -72.32
N SER A 14 8.89 -0.13 -73.33
CA SER A 14 7.44 -0.18 -73.37
C SER A 14 6.97 -1.37 -72.53
N MET A 15 6.13 -1.13 -71.53
CA MET A 15 5.21 -2.14 -71.02
C MET A 15 3.86 -1.50 -70.73
N VAL A 16 2.89 -1.93 -71.53
CA VAL A 16 1.46 -1.78 -71.31
C VAL A 16 1.08 -2.75 -70.20
N THR A 17 0.62 -2.22 -69.06
CA THR A 17 -0.15 -3.00 -68.09
C THR A 17 -1.50 -2.34 -67.86
N SER A 18 -2.52 -3.14 -68.17
CA SER A 18 -3.94 -2.90 -67.98
C SER A 18 -4.26 -2.64 -66.51
N TYR A 19 -4.83 -1.47 -66.21
CA TYR A 19 -5.45 -1.18 -64.92
C TYR A 19 -6.87 -1.75 -64.91
N SER A 20 -7.09 -2.83 -64.16
CA SER A 20 -8.41 -3.20 -63.66
C SER A 20 -8.82 -2.21 -62.57
N PHE A 21 -9.95 -1.54 -62.74
CA PHE A 21 -10.61 -0.79 -61.68
C PHE A 21 -11.20 -1.78 -60.66
N ALA A 22 -10.44 -2.08 -59.61
CA ALA A 22 -11.00 -2.63 -58.39
C ALA A 22 -11.73 -1.49 -57.66
N THR A 23 -13.07 -1.54 -57.63
CA THR A 23 -13.86 -0.72 -56.72
C THR A 23 -13.50 -1.11 -55.29
N ALA A 24 -12.71 -0.27 -54.62
CA ALA A 24 -12.46 -0.43 -53.20
C ALA A 24 -13.81 -0.41 -52.45
N PRO A 25 -14.09 -1.38 -51.56
CA PRO A 25 -15.26 -1.28 -50.71
C PRO A 25 -15.11 0.00 -49.88
N PHE A 26 -16.10 0.88 -49.98
CA PHE A 26 -16.27 2.01 -49.08
C PHE A 26 -16.22 1.46 -47.64
N ALA A 27 -15.09 1.65 -46.97
CA ALA A 27 -14.99 1.41 -45.55
C ALA A 27 -16.04 2.33 -44.90
N LYS A 28 -17.11 1.72 -44.39
CA LYS A 28 -18.00 2.37 -43.42
C LYS A 28 -17.09 2.78 -42.26
N ASN A 29 -16.65 4.03 -42.28
CA ASN A 29 -16.15 4.72 -41.11
C ASN A 29 -17.34 4.80 -40.15
N SER A 30 -17.45 3.74 -39.34
CA SER A 30 -18.34 3.59 -38.20
C SER A 30 -18.00 4.71 -37.23
N LEU A 31 -18.68 5.83 -37.41
CA LEU A 31 -18.68 7.01 -36.54
C LEU A 31 -19.52 6.72 -35.28
N GLU A 32 -19.33 5.54 -34.69
CA GLU A 32 -19.82 5.15 -33.36
C GLU A 32 -18.66 5.20 -32.37
N ASP A 33 -17.93 6.31 -32.35
CA ASP A 33 -17.22 6.73 -31.13
C ASP A 33 -18.30 7.12 -30.11
N ALA A 34 -18.98 6.11 -29.56
CA ALA A 34 -19.94 6.28 -28.50
C ALA A 34 -19.21 6.96 -27.34
N ILE A 35 -19.62 8.19 -27.04
CA ILE A 35 -19.18 8.90 -25.84
C ILE A 35 -19.75 8.12 -24.66
N THR A 36 -18.98 7.16 -24.16
CA THR A 36 -19.29 6.44 -22.93
C THR A 36 -19.08 7.40 -21.77
N PHE A 37 -20.18 7.95 -21.26
CA PHE A 37 -20.17 8.58 -19.95
C PHE A 37 -20.01 7.49 -18.89
N GLU A 38 -18.81 7.37 -18.32
CA GLU A 38 -18.63 6.57 -17.12
C GLU A 38 -19.43 7.21 -15.99
N ILE A 39 -20.53 6.56 -15.59
CA ILE A 39 -21.24 6.92 -14.37
C ILE A 39 -20.24 6.70 -13.23
N PRO A 40 -19.92 7.73 -12.42
CA PRO A 40 -18.98 7.55 -11.31
C PRO A 40 -19.52 6.45 -10.40
N PRO A 41 -18.66 5.58 -9.86
CA PRO A 41 -19.09 4.48 -9.00
C PRO A 41 -19.94 5.04 -7.86
N SER A 42 -21.11 4.43 -7.64
CA SER A 42 -22.01 4.86 -6.59
C SER A 42 -21.31 4.73 -5.24
N ARG A 43 -21.34 5.80 -4.44
CA ARG A 43 -20.79 5.81 -3.08
C ARG A 43 -21.33 4.62 -2.27
N PRO A 44 -20.48 3.74 -1.71
CA PRO A 44 -20.95 2.59 -0.94
C PRO A 44 -21.61 3.06 0.38
N ALA A 45 -22.28 2.15 1.10
CA ALA A 45 -22.67 2.46 2.48
C ALA A 45 -21.41 2.68 3.34
N PHE A 46 -21.48 3.56 4.34
CA PHE A 46 -20.30 3.90 5.17
C PHE A 46 -19.63 2.65 5.79
N LYS A 47 -20.43 1.71 6.28
CA LYS A 47 -19.96 0.44 6.85
C LYS A 47 -19.24 -0.47 5.85
N ASP A 48 -19.53 -0.30 4.55
CA ASP A 48 -18.96 -1.10 3.46
C ASP A 48 -17.78 -0.40 2.78
N VAL A 49 -17.36 0.78 3.28
CA VAL A 49 -16.11 1.45 2.85
C VAL A 49 -14.92 0.55 3.12
N SER A 50 -14.11 0.36 2.08
CA SER A 50 -12.82 -0.33 2.13
C SER A 50 -11.77 0.43 2.88
N ILE A 51 -10.93 -0.30 3.58
CA ILE A 51 -9.83 0.23 4.36
C ILE A 51 -8.53 -0.06 3.61
N CYS A 52 -7.90 0.98 3.08
CA CYS A 52 -6.56 0.94 2.50
C CYS A 52 -5.48 1.28 3.54
N ARG A 53 -5.83 2.09 4.55
CA ARG A 53 -4.97 2.43 5.68
C ARG A 53 -5.76 2.43 6.97
N LEU A 54 -5.23 1.78 7.99
CA LEU A 54 -5.84 1.65 9.30
C LEU A 54 -4.81 2.04 10.34
N GLN A 55 -5.10 3.09 11.11
CA GLN A 55 -4.18 3.59 12.12
C GLN A 55 -4.88 3.81 13.44
N ILE A 56 -4.11 3.62 14.51
CA ILE A 56 -4.47 4.04 15.86
C ILE A 56 -3.48 5.14 16.23
N GLN A 57 -4.00 6.31 16.58
CA GLN A 57 -3.19 7.38 17.14
C GLN A 57 -3.51 7.52 18.62
N VAL A 58 -2.47 7.57 19.45
CA VAL A 58 -2.60 7.61 20.91
C VAL A 58 -1.83 8.79 21.44
N LYS A 59 -2.46 9.55 22.35
CA LYS A 59 -1.78 10.59 23.11
C LYS A 59 -1.53 10.12 24.53
N THR A 60 -0.28 10.08 24.93
CA THR A 60 0.11 9.86 26.33
C THR A 60 -0.17 11.11 27.15
N ASN A 61 -0.53 10.95 28.42
CA ASN A 61 -0.74 12.07 29.32
C ASN A 61 0.58 12.80 29.65
N SER A 62 0.46 14.00 30.21
CA SER A 62 1.58 14.93 30.38
C SER A 62 2.12 15.02 31.80
N PHE A 63 1.73 14.13 32.72
CA PHE A 63 2.26 14.09 34.09
C PHE A 63 3.37 13.03 34.21
N ASP A 64 4.13 13.07 35.31
CA ASP A 64 5.27 12.19 35.52
C ASP A 64 4.86 10.73 35.75
N GLY A 65 5.57 9.79 35.11
CA GLY A 65 5.22 8.36 35.11
C GLY A 65 3.99 8.02 34.26
N ALA A 66 3.58 8.89 33.33
CA ALA A 66 2.48 8.60 32.41
C ALA A 66 2.90 7.75 31.20
N GLN A 67 4.19 7.74 30.87
CA GLN A 67 4.81 6.97 29.79
C GLN A 67 4.96 5.48 30.15
N THR A 68 5.33 4.66 29.17
CA THR A 68 5.72 3.26 29.41
C THR A 68 6.72 2.79 28.38
N ASP A 69 7.66 1.94 28.80
CA ASP A 69 8.50 1.16 27.90
C ASP A 69 7.94 -0.25 27.62
N ASP A 70 6.87 -0.64 28.32
CA ASP A 70 6.31 -1.98 28.20
C ASP A 70 5.61 -2.20 26.85
N PRO A 71 5.65 -3.43 26.32
CA PRO A 71 4.91 -3.78 25.12
C PRO A 71 3.40 -3.54 25.27
N VAL A 72 2.83 -2.85 24.30
CA VAL A 72 1.39 -2.67 24.18
C VAL A 72 0.92 -3.31 22.89
N SER A 73 -0.19 -4.03 22.93
CA SER A 73 -0.83 -4.60 21.75
C SER A 73 -2.23 -4.03 21.52
N VAL A 74 -2.69 -4.05 20.27
CA VAL A 74 -4.03 -3.68 19.85
C VAL A 74 -4.71 -4.80 19.07
N ARG A 75 -6.04 -4.90 19.19
CA ARG A 75 -6.91 -5.74 18.36
C ARG A 75 -8.13 -4.94 17.94
N LEU A 76 -8.62 -5.19 16.72
CA LEU A 76 -9.78 -4.50 16.16
C LEU A 76 -10.94 -5.44 15.80
N ASN A 77 -10.64 -6.73 15.67
CA ASN A 77 -11.57 -7.81 15.41
C ASN A 77 -11.30 -9.02 16.33
N ALA A 78 -12.34 -9.77 16.70
CA ALA A 78 -12.21 -10.95 17.58
C ALA A 78 -11.32 -12.07 16.99
N ARG A 79 -11.13 -12.09 15.68
CA ARG A 79 -10.27 -13.06 14.98
C ARG A 79 -8.83 -12.58 14.82
N ASP A 80 -8.52 -11.36 15.26
CA ASP A 80 -7.16 -10.83 15.22
C ASP A 80 -6.28 -11.48 16.28
N ASN A 81 -5.04 -11.77 15.91
CA ASN A 81 -3.96 -11.87 16.88
C ASN A 81 -3.61 -10.48 17.42
N PRO A 82 -3.04 -10.36 18.62
CA PRO A 82 -2.51 -9.09 19.12
C PRO A 82 -1.52 -8.48 18.13
N PHE A 83 -1.69 -7.19 17.83
CA PHE A 83 -0.75 -6.41 17.03
C PHE A 83 0.02 -5.45 17.95
N TYR A 84 1.32 -5.65 18.12
CA TYR A 84 2.15 -4.84 19.00
C TYR A 84 2.44 -3.47 18.40
N LEU A 85 2.22 -2.44 19.23
CA LEU A 85 2.51 -1.04 18.94
C LEU A 85 3.98 -0.83 19.28
N ASN A 86 4.83 -0.63 18.28
CA ASN A 86 6.26 -0.45 18.48
C ASN A 86 6.84 0.33 17.30
N LEU A 87 7.14 1.61 17.51
CA LEU A 87 7.78 2.45 16.50
C LEU A 87 9.30 2.34 16.61
N SER A 88 10.01 2.73 15.55
CA SER A 88 11.48 2.63 15.54
C SER A 88 12.20 3.57 16.51
N HIS A 89 11.46 4.51 17.08
CA HIS A 89 11.93 5.50 18.02
C HIS A 89 11.08 5.41 19.30
N ASN A 90 11.59 5.94 20.41
CA ASN A 90 10.91 5.99 21.70
C ASN A 90 9.46 6.46 21.58
N ASP A 91 8.50 5.54 21.72
CA ASP A 91 7.08 5.79 21.62
C ASP A 91 6.42 5.75 23.00
N ARG A 92 5.15 6.16 23.08
CA ARG A 92 4.37 6.24 24.33
C ARG A 92 4.94 7.20 25.37
N GLU A 93 5.88 8.06 24.98
CA GLU A 93 6.51 9.08 25.81
C GLU A 93 5.52 10.12 26.35
N ARG A 94 5.87 10.72 27.49
CA ARG A 94 5.03 11.72 28.18
C ARG A 94 4.64 12.88 27.25
N ASN A 95 3.36 13.23 27.24
CA ASN A 95 2.76 14.27 26.40
C ASN A 95 2.96 14.07 24.88
N ARG A 96 3.41 12.90 24.45
CA ARG A 96 3.63 12.58 23.04
C ARG A 96 2.35 12.07 22.39
N THR A 97 2.27 12.23 21.07
CA THR A 97 1.21 11.64 20.24
C THR A 97 1.86 10.77 19.20
N ASP A 98 1.56 9.48 19.27
CA ASP A 98 2.13 8.45 18.41
C ASP A 98 1.05 7.89 17.51
N THR A 99 1.40 7.59 16.26
CA THR A 99 0.47 7.04 15.28
C THR A 99 1.02 5.74 14.75
N TYR A 100 0.23 4.67 14.87
CA TYR A 100 0.60 3.31 14.52
C TYR A 100 -0.24 2.82 13.37
N ASP A 101 0.38 2.31 12.30
CA ASP A 101 -0.34 1.58 11.27
C ASP A 101 -0.65 0.16 11.77
N VAL A 102 -1.92 -0.16 11.96
CA VAL A 102 -2.34 -1.48 12.47
C VAL A 102 -2.50 -2.43 11.30
N LEU A 103 -1.73 -3.52 11.28
CA LEU A 103 -1.82 -4.54 10.24
C LEU A 103 -2.63 -5.74 10.72
N THR A 104 -3.86 -5.86 10.20
CA THR A 104 -4.77 -6.97 10.49
C THR A 104 -5.35 -7.54 9.19
N PRO A 105 -5.38 -8.88 9.02
CA PRO A 105 -6.02 -9.52 7.87
C PRO A 105 -7.56 -9.58 7.97
N ASN A 106 -8.13 -9.37 9.17
CA ASN A 106 -9.57 -9.54 9.39
C ASN A 106 -10.36 -8.23 9.30
N VAL A 107 -9.70 -7.10 9.04
CA VAL A 107 -10.33 -5.78 8.92
C VAL A 107 -10.06 -5.19 7.55
N ASN A 108 -11.00 -5.39 6.63
CA ASN A 108 -10.91 -4.92 5.25
C ASN A 108 -11.89 -3.78 4.95
N LYS A 109 -12.96 -3.68 5.75
CA LYS A 109 -14.01 -2.66 5.66
C LYS A 109 -14.31 -2.09 7.04
N ILE A 110 -14.95 -0.93 7.08
CA ILE A 110 -15.34 -0.28 8.35
C ILE A 110 -16.18 -1.21 9.24
N LYS A 111 -17.11 -1.99 8.66
CA LYS A 111 -17.95 -2.94 9.41
C LYS A 111 -17.18 -4.10 10.06
N ASP A 112 -15.96 -4.37 9.61
CA ASP A 112 -15.15 -5.44 10.15
C ASP A 112 -14.47 -5.04 11.47
N ILE A 113 -14.44 -3.73 11.78
CA ILE A 113 -14.00 -3.19 13.07
C ILE A 113 -15.07 -3.45 14.12
N GLN A 114 -14.78 -4.34 15.06
CA GLN A 114 -15.72 -4.74 16.12
C GLN A 114 -15.48 -3.99 17.43
N PHE A 115 -14.22 -3.63 17.70
CA PHE A 115 -13.81 -2.93 18.91
C PHE A 115 -12.43 -2.28 18.70
N ILE A 116 -11.96 -1.53 19.68
CA ILE A 116 -10.54 -1.26 19.92
C ILE A 116 -10.23 -1.88 21.26
N GLN A 117 -9.36 -2.88 21.28
CA GLN A 117 -8.85 -3.50 22.50
C GLN A 117 -7.36 -3.22 22.56
N MET A 118 -6.93 -2.39 23.52
CA MET A 118 -5.52 -2.19 23.81
C MET A 118 -5.16 -2.93 25.10
N LYS A 119 -4.03 -3.64 25.10
CA LYS A 119 -3.54 -4.41 26.24
C LYS A 119 -2.06 -4.12 26.47
N ILE A 120 -1.69 -3.79 27.70
CA ILE A 120 -0.30 -3.68 28.13
C ILE A 120 0.23 -5.04 28.60
N HIS A 121 1.52 -5.30 28.36
CA HIS A 121 2.21 -6.52 28.74
C HIS A 121 3.45 -6.16 29.54
N GLY A 122 3.28 -6.04 30.86
CA GLY A 122 4.36 -5.69 31.79
C GLY A 122 3.83 -4.86 32.96
N SER A 123 4.74 -4.50 33.86
CA SER A 123 4.48 -3.84 35.14
C SER A 123 4.45 -2.31 35.10
N ASP A 124 5.04 -1.69 34.08
CA ASP A 124 5.17 -0.25 33.92
C ASP A 124 3.90 0.35 33.31
N GLY A 125 3.01 0.82 34.17
CA GLY A 125 1.70 1.31 33.76
C GLY A 125 1.76 2.50 32.78
N TRP A 126 0.84 2.54 31.82
CA TRP A 126 0.72 3.59 30.82
C TRP A 126 -0.55 4.42 31.00
N ASN A 127 -0.44 5.75 31.02
CA ASN A 127 -1.61 6.64 31.11
C ASN A 127 -1.96 7.27 29.75
N VAL A 128 -3.04 6.75 29.15
CA VAL A 128 -3.56 7.20 27.85
C VAL A 128 -4.53 8.37 28.01
N ARG A 129 -4.26 9.50 27.37
CA ARG A 129 -5.13 10.69 27.37
C ARG A 129 -6.18 10.69 26.26
N GLU A 130 -5.80 10.24 25.07
CA GLU A 130 -6.66 10.28 23.90
C GLU A 130 -6.33 9.14 22.94
N ILE A 131 -7.36 8.59 22.30
CA ILE A 131 -7.24 7.62 21.21
C ILE A 131 -8.05 8.09 20.02
N ASN A 132 -7.43 8.00 18.84
CA ASN A 132 -8.03 8.30 17.55
C ASN A 132 -7.95 7.06 16.66
N LEU A 133 -9.08 6.66 16.08
CA LEU A 133 -9.15 5.65 15.02
C LEU A 133 -9.19 6.36 13.67
N ILE A 134 -8.17 6.10 12.86
CA ILE A 134 -7.97 6.75 11.57
C ILE A 134 -8.09 5.70 10.48
N VAL A 135 -9.02 5.93 9.54
CA VAL A 135 -9.27 5.08 8.39
C VAL A 135 -9.07 5.90 7.13
N ASN A 136 -8.23 5.41 6.21
CA ASN A 136 -7.89 6.08 4.95
C ASN A 136 -7.46 7.54 5.16
N ASN A 137 -6.61 7.80 6.17
CA ASN A 137 -6.16 9.12 6.60
C ASN A 137 -7.25 10.05 7.14
N VAL A 138 -8.41 9.52 7.56
CA VAL A 138 -9.50 10.29 8.17
C VAL A 138 -9.83 9.76 9.56
N THR A 139 -9.86 10.63 10.57
CA THR A 139 -10.27 10.27 11.94
C THR A 139 -11.77 10.02 12.01
N ILE A 140 -12.18 8.76 12.14
CA ILE A 140 -13.59 8.35 12.23
C ILE A 140 -14.10 8.26 13.66
N TYR A 141 -13.19 8.16 14.63
CA TYR A 141 -13.53 8.10 16.05
C TYR A 141 -12.42 8.70 16.91
N THR A 142 -12.82 9.41 17.98
CA THR A 142 -11.95 9.98 19.00
C THR A 142 -12.53 9.68 20.37
N ARG A 143 -11.73 9.15 21.28
CA ARG A 143 -12.05 9.04 22.71
C ARG A 143 -11.03 9.81 23.53
N LYS A 144 -11.51 10.78 24.31
CA LYS A 144 -10.71 11.54 25.28
C LYS A 144 -11.04 11.07 26.70
N PHE A 145 -10.02 10.93 27.52
CA PHE A 145 -10.16 10.57 28.93
C PHE A 145 -9.81 11.80 29.78
N SER A 146 -10.77 12.28 30.57
CA SER A 146 -10.62 13.52 31.37
C SER A 146 -9.39 13.47 32.29
N ASN A 147 -9.20 12.33 32.96
CA ASN A 147 -8.06 12.08 33.87
C ASN A 147 -7.05 11.07 33.29
N GLY A 148 -7.15 10.79 31.98
CA GLY A 148 -6.46 9.66 31.37
C GLY A 148 -7.07 8.30 31.70
N TYR A 149 -6.57 7.26 31.06
CA TYR A 149 -6.89 5.85 31.31
C TYR A 149 -5.60 5.11 31.58
N TRP A 150 -5.48 4.51 32.77
CA TRP A 150 -4.32 3.70 33.12
C TRP A 150 -4.48 2.27 32.59
N LEU A 151 -3.49 1.86 31.79
CA LEU A 151 -3.22 0.47 31.44
C LEU A 151 -2.09 -0.02 32.35
N ASP A 152 -2.37 -0.93 33.27
CA ASP A 152 -1.41 -1.30 34.32
C ASP A 152 -1.75 -2.72 34.83
N THR A 153 -0.75 -3.60 34.96
CA THR A 153 -0.93 -4.98 35.44
C THR A 153 -0.64 -5.15 36.94
N ASP A 154 0.09 -4.23 37.55
CA ASP A 154 0.60 -4.34 38.93
C ASP A 154 -0.36 -3.73 39.96
N ASN A 155 -1.33 -2.95 39.49
CA ASN A 155 -2.31 -2.30 40.36
C ASN A 155 -3.70 -2.90 40.16
N SER A 156 -4.20 -3.61 41.17
CA SER A 156 -5.53 -4.24 41.16
C SER A 156 -6.71 -3.28 41.00
N LYS A 157 -6.50 -1.97 41.18
CA LYS A 157 -7.51 -0.92 40.92
C LYS A 157 -7.50 -0.42 39.48
N ARG A 158 -6.49 -0.80 38.69
CA ARG A 158 -6.33 -0.45 37.28
C ARG A 158 -6.62 -1.69 36.43
N GLN A 159 -6.72 -1.50 35.12
CA GLN A 159 -7.00 -2.58 34.17
C GLN A 159 -5.81 -2.72 33.23
N ASP A 160 -5.40 -3.94 32.93
CA ASP A 160 -4.39 -4.22 31.90
C ASP A 160 -4.94 -4.02 30.47
N VAL A 161 -6.26 -3.87 30.35
CA VAL A 161 -6.99 -3.76 29.09
C VAL A 161 -7.85 -2.50 29.05
N LEU A 162 -7.80 -1.82 27.92
CA LEU A 162 -8.77 -0.81 27.49
C LEU A 162 -9.62 -1.42 26.37
N TYR A 163 -10.94 -1.38 26.52
CA TYR A 163 -11.88 -1.94 25.56
C TYR A 163 -12.94 -0.91 25.13
N ILE A 164 -12.98 -0.61 23.83
CA ILE A 164 -13.92 0.34 23.21
C ILE A 164 -14.74 -0.42 22.15
N PRO A 165 -16.00 -0.79 22.42
CA PRO A 165 -16.80 -1.56 21.47
C PRO A 165 -17.32 -0.69 20.30
N VAL A 166 -17.63 -1.30 19.16
CA VAL A 166 -18.19 -0.59 17.99
C VAL A 166 -19.50 0.15 18.29
N ARG A 167 -20.31 -0.32 19.25
CA ARG A 167 -21.52 0.39 19.72
C ARG A 167 -21.22 1.75 20.35
N GLU A 168 -20.01 1.95 20.86
CA GLU A 168 -19.53 3.25 21.35
C GLU A 168 -19.00 4.08 20.18
N MET A 169 -18.15 3.49 19.34
CA MET A 169 -17.55 4.17 18.19
C MET A 169 -18.60 4.72 17.21
N SER A 170 -19.64 3.93 16.93
CA SER A 170 -20.74 4.28 16.03
C SER A 170 -21.58 5.48 16.49
N LYS A 171 -21.46 5.92 17.75
CA LYS A 171 -22.09 7.15 18.24
C LYS A 171 -21.37 8.42 17.78
N SER A 172 -20.10 8.31 17.37
CA SER A 172 -19.32 9.44 16.87
C SER A 172 -19.97 10.05 15.62
N SER A 173 -19.93 11.38 15.53
CA SER A 173 -20.39 12.10 14.35
C SER A 173 -19.59 11.76 13.08
N ASN A 174 -18.34 11.31 13.24
CA ASN A 174 -17.45 10.90 12.17
C ASN A 174 -17.55 9.40 11.84
N TYR A 175 -18.32 8.60 12.58
CA TYR A 175 -18.57 7.19 12.24
C TYR A 175 -19.76 7.05 11.26
N ARG A 176 -19.86 7.99 10.33
CA ARG A 176 -20.84 8.07 9.24
C ARG A 176 -20.33 9.07 8.23
N TYR A 177 -20.97 9.15 7.07
CA TYR A 177 -20.67 10.19 6.09
C TYR A 177 -21.06 11.58 6.58
N ASN A 178 -20.11 12.51 6.50
CA ASN A 178 -20.29 13.94 6.78
C ASN A 178 -19.25 14.76 5.95
N ASN A 179 -19.04 16.03 6.29
CA ASN A 179 -18.07 16.89 5.59
C ASN A 179 -16.60 16.46 5.79
N VAL A 180 -16.28 15.80 6.90
CA VAL A 180 -14.93 15.26 7.22
C VAL A 180 -14.70 13.92 6.52
N THR A 181 -15.67 13.02 6.58
CA THR A 181 -15.58 11.65 6.03
C THR A 181 -16.15 11.52 4.61
N GLY A 182 -16.46 12.65 3.96
CA GLY A 182 -17.15 12.69 2.67
C GLY A 182 -16.52 11.82 1.60
N ASN A 183 -15.18 11.85 1.56
CA ASN A 183 -14.35 11.21 0.54
C ASN A 183 -13.60 9.97 1.05
N ILE A 184 -13.88 9.48 2.26
CA ILE A 184 -13.16 8.34 2.86
C ILE A 184 -13.24 7.04 2.04
N TRP A 185 -14.26 6.93 1.19
CA TRP A 185 -14.49 5.78 0.30
C TRP A 185 -13.63 5.82 -0.97
N ARG A 186 -13.01 6.96 -1.29
CA ARG A 186 -12.15 7.09 -2.46
C ARG A 186 -10.78 6.51 -2.12
N GLY A 187 -10.36 5.50 -2.88
CA GLY A 187 -8.99 5.00 -2.79
C GLY A 187 -7.97 6.09 -3.13
N PRO A 188 -6.74 6.00 -2.58
CA PRO A 188 -5.68 6.94 -2.95
C PRO A 188 -5.32 6.79 -4.43
N THR A 189 -5.05 7.90 -5.12
CA THR A 189 -4.47 7.86 -6.48
C THR A 189 -2.95 7.72 -6.45
N MET A 190 -2.35 7.90 -5.27
CA MET A 190 -0.92 7.80 -5.02
C MET A 190 -0.72 7.33 -3.58
N VAL A 191 0.19 6.38 -3.39
CA VAL A 191 0.67 5.94 -2.07
C VAL A 191 2.03 6.59 -1.87
N PRO A 192 2.15 7.60 -0.98
CA PRO A 192 3.42 8.25 -0.73
C PRO A 192 4.46 7.26 -0.22
N LYS A 193 5.73 7.48 -0.56
CA LYS A 193 6.84 6.66 -0.05
C LYS A 193 6.79 6.53 1.47
N SER A 194 6.51 7.62 2.19
CA SER A 194 6.41 7.63 3.65
C SER A 194 5.32 6.71 4.18
N PHE A 195 4.19 6.55 3.47
CA PHE A 195 3.17 5.59 3.87
C PHE A 195 3.72 4.14 3.76
N ILE A 196 4.49 3.83 2.71
CA ILE A 196 5.13 2.51 2.59
C ILE A 196 6.16 2.31 3.72
N ASP A 197 6.94 3.34 4.05
CA ASP A 197 7.89 3.32 5.17
C ASP A 197 7.18 3.04 6.51
N ASP A 198 6.08 3.75 6.81
CA ASP A 198 5.27 3.58 8.03
C ASP A 198 4.68 2.15 8.14
N LEU A 199 4.27 1.56 7.00
CA LEU A 199 3.78 0.18 6.95
C LEU A 199 4.88 -0.84 7.26
N VAL A 200 6.09 -0.61 6.71
CA VAL A 200 7.26 -1.45 6.99
C VAL A 200 7.66 -1.32 8.47
N GLU A 201 7.70 -0.09 9.00
CA GLU A 201 7.97 0.17 10.42
C GLU A 201 7.03 -0.61 11.32
N SER A 202 5.72 -0.47 11.09
CA SER A 202 4.71 -1.11 11.91
C SER A 202 4.77 -2.64 11.80
N ALA A 203 5.07 -3.18 10.61
CA ALA A 203 5.23 -4.62 10.44
C ALA A 203 6.43 -5.19 11.19
N VAL A 204 7.58 -4.50 11.11
CA VAL A 204 8.82 -4.90 11.78
C VAL A 204 8.65 -4.73 13.29
N GLY A 205 8.17 -3.57 13.76
CA GLY A 205 7.94 -3.30 15.17
C GLY A 205 7.03 -4.32 15.84
N ASN A 206 5.92 -4.69 15.18
CA ASN A 206 5.05 -5.76 15.65
C ASN A 206 5.79 -7.11 15.76
N SER A 207 6.67 -7.41 14.80
CA SER A 207 7.42 -8.67 14.76
C SER A 207 8.55 -8.74 15.79
N LEU A 208 9.12 -7.60 16.19
CA LEU A 208 10.20 -7.54 17.18
C LEU A 208 9.75 -8.07 18.55
N ASN A 209 8.48 -7.90 18.91
CA ASN A 209 7.96 -8.44 20.17
C ASN A 209 8.03 -9.98 20.24
N ASP A 210 7.99 -10.67 19.10
CA ASP A 210 8.11 -12.12 19.05
C ASP A 210 9.57 -12.62 19.03
N VAL A 211 10.53 -11.70 18.99
CA VAL A 211 11.96 -12.01 18.88
C VAL A 211 12.69 -11.53 20.13
N LYS A 212 13.16 -12.49 20.92
CA LYS A 212 13.99 -12.18 22.09
C LYS A 212 15.28 -11.51 21.66
N LYS A 213 15.71 -10.50 22.42
CA LYS A 213 17.00 -9.82 22.28
C LYS A 213 17.19 -9.08 20.96
N VAL A 214 16.14 -8.89 20.15
CA VAL A 214 16.23 -8.00 18.99
C VAL A 214 15.33 -6.80 19.22
N SER A 215 15.91 -5.63 19.03
CA SER A 215 15.23 -4.34 19.13
C SER A 215 15.57 -3.50 17.91
N TRP A 216 14.96 -2.32 17.81
CA TRP A 216 15.42 -1.31 16.89
C TRP A 216 16.90 -0.99 17.17
N GLY A 217 17.64 -0.73 16.08
CA GLY A 217 19.08 -0.50 16.11
C GLY A 217 19.47 0.77 16.86
N LYS A 218 20.75 1.13 16.78
CA LYS A 218 21.13 2.51 17.09
C LYS A 218 20.92 3.32 15.83
N LYS A 219 20.39 4.52 15.98
CA LYS A 219 20.14 5.43 14.86
C LYS A 219 21.46 5.86 14.20
N GLN A 220 21.95 5.11 13.23
CA GLN A 220 23.11 5.53 12.42
C GLN A 220 22.61 6.40 11.26
N GLY A 221 22.25 7.65 11.58
CA GLY A 221 21.76 8.63 10.61
C GLY A 221 20.46 9.29 11.04
N LYS A 222 19.56 9.56 10.08
CA LYS A 222 18.31 10.28 10.36
C LYS A 222 17.13 9.36 10.66
N TYR A 223 17.16 8.10 10.25
CA TYR A 223 16.02 7.18 10.33
C TYR A 223 16.52 5.74 10.56
N TYR A 224 15.80 4.95 11.35
CA TYR A 224 16.03 3.51 11.56
C TYR A 224 15.56 2.65 10.39
N ILE A 225 14.75 3.25 9.53
CA ILE A 225 14.23 2.69 8.31
C ILE A 225 14.50 3.72 7.25
N SER A 226 15.31 3.36 6.27
CA SER A 226 15.50 4.17 5.09
C SER A 226 14.95 3.41 3.90
N SER A 227 14.41 4.14 2.93
CA SER A 227 14.08 3.52 1.65
C SER A 227 14.46 4.42 0.49
N LYS A 228 14.80 3.78 -0.62
CA LYS A 228 15.33 4.42 -1.82
C LYS A 228 14.72 3.77 -3.05
N ARG A 229 14.22 4.60 -3.98
CA ARG A 229 13.79 4.13 -5.29
C ARG A 229 14.99 3.61 -6.08
N ILE A 230 14.90 2.35 -6.51
CA ILE A 230 15.90 1.70 -7.37
C ILE A 230 15.51 1.87 -8.84
N ASN A 231 14.23 1.70 -9.17
CA ASN A 231 13.68 1.84 -10.51
C ASN A 231 12.17 2.15 -10.43
N ASP A 232 11.45 2.04 -11.55
CA ASP A 232 10.01 2.36 -11.64
C ASP A 232 9.09 1.45 -10.80
N ASN A 233 9.55 0.35 -10.24
CA ASN A 233 8.68 -0.52 -9.46
C ASN A 233 9.36 -1.14 -8.23
N THR A 234 10.54 -0.65 -7.88
CA THR A 234 11.34 -1.21 -6.79
C THR A 234 11.78 -0.13 -5.80
N LEU A 235 11.42 -0.33 -4.53
CA LEU A 235 11.99 0.40 -3.39
C LEU A 235 12.96 -0.53 -2.66
N ARG A 236 14.19 -0.08 -2.45
CA ARG A 236 15.12 -0.71 -1.50
C ARG A 236 14.87 -0.15 -0.12
N PHE A 237 14.78 -1.03 0.86
CA PHE A 237 14.73 -0.73 2.27
C PHE A 237 16.03 -1.15 2.92
N ASP A 238 16.45 -0.35 3.89
CA ASP A 238 17.54 -0.59 4.80
C ASP A 238 16.98 -0.40 6.22
N LEU A 239 17.10 -1.44 7.05
CA LEU A 239 16.63 -1.46 8.42
C LEU A 239 17.79 -1.60 9.39
N ASP A 240 17.84 -0.69 10.36
CA ASP A 240 18.79 -0.74 11.46
C ASP A 240 18.14 -1.47 12.65
N LEU A 241 18.66 -2.66 12.97
CA LEU A 241 18.26 -3.45 14.14
C LEU A 241 19.44 -3.66 15.09
N SER A 242 19.15 -4.01 16.33
CA SER A 242 20.16 -4.35 17.34
C SER A 242 19.89 -5.73 17.93
N TYR A 243 20.95 -6.45 18.26
CA TYR A 243 20.93 -7.70 19.02
C TYR A 243 21.58 -7.48 20.38
N GLU A 244 20.84 -7.73 21.45
CA GLU A 244 21.33 -7.65 22.81
C GLU A 244 22.27 -8.83 23.11
N VAL A 245 23.52 -8.52 23.49
CA VAL A 245 24.51 -9.52 23.89
C VAL A 245 24.75 -9.42 25.39
N THR A 246 24.49 -10.52 26.11
CA THR A 246 24.72 -10.55 27.56
C THR A 246 26.19 -10.30 27.87
N ALA A 247 26.47 -9.30 28.71
CA ALA A 247 27.80 -8.86 29.10
C ALA A 247 28.70 -8.35 27.96
N ALA A 248 28.12 -7.89 26.84
CA ALA A 248 28.85 -7.21 25.78
C ALA A 248 28.01 -6.09 25.15
N PRO A 249 28.61 -5.14 24.40
CA PRO A 249 27.85 -4.14 23.68
C PRO A 249 26.88 -4.77 22.68
N ASP A 250 25.71 -4.15 22.51
CA ASP A 250 24.73 -4.56 21.52
C ASP A 250 25.34 -4.58 20.12
N VAL A 251 24.95 -5.61 19.38
CA VAL A 251 25.43 -5.87 18.04
C VAL A 251 24.44 -5.32 17.03
N GLU A 252 24.92 -4.46 16.14
CA GLU A 252 24.12 -3.97 15.02
C GLU A 252 23.83 -5.07 13.99
N ILE A 253 22.61 -5.05 13.47
CA ILE A 253 22.11 -5.92 12.40
C ILE A 253 21.51 -5.01 11.33
N ASP A 254 22.16 -4.97 10.17
CA ASP A 254 21.61 -4.26 9.01
C ASP A 254 20.81 -5.25 8.17
N VAL A 255 19.60 -4.85 7.76
CA VAL A 255 18.73 -5.67 6.91
C VAL A 255 18.35 -4.88 5.66
N ASP A 256 18.93 -5.28 4.53
CA ASP A 256 18.58 -4.75 3.22
C ASP A 256 17.57 -5.65 2.53
N PHE A 257 16.56 -5.07 1.89
CA PHE A 257 15.70 -5.80 0.97
C PHE A 257 15.03 -4.88 -0.05
N ASP A 258 14.59 -5.45 -1.17
CA ASP A 258 13.85 -4.73 -2.19
C ASP A 258 12.36 -5.12 -2.13
N LEU A 259 11.47 -4.13 -2.04
CA LEU A 259 10.04 -4.30 -2.33
C LEU A 259 9.79 -4.01 -3.82
N VAL A 260 9.38 -5.05 -4.54
CA VAL A 260 9.00 -4.97 -5.95
C VAL A 260 7.48 -4.96 -6.06
N PHE A 261 6.94 -3.91 -6.67
CA PHE A 261 5.52 -3.73 -6.90
C PHE A 261 5.13 -4.24 -8.29
N THR A 262 4.09 -5.07 -8.36
CA THR A 262 3.46 -5.49 -9.62
C THR A 262 1.96 -5.21 -9.56
N CYS A 263 1.34 -5.07 -10.71
CA CYS A 263 -0.11 -4.99 -10.82
C CYS A 263 -0.59 -6.22 -11.57
N GLU A 264 -1.44 -7.01 -10.94
CA GLU A 264 -2.03 -8.21 -11.53
C GLU A 264 -3.54 -8.15 -11.28
N ASN A 265 -4.33 -8.13 -12.35
CA ASN A 265 -5.80 -8.07 -12.30
C ASN A 265 -6.35 -6.92 -11.43
N GLY A 266 -5.76 -5.73 -11.55
CA GLY A 266 -6.17 -4.56 -10.77
C GLY A 266 -5.71 -4.58 -9.31
N VAL A 267 -4.94 -5.59 -8.90
CA VAL A 267 -4.40 -5.73 -7.54
C VAL A 267 -2.92 -5.38 -7.53
N VAL A 268 -2.54 -4.44 -6.67
CA VAL A 268 -1.13 -4.19 -6.38
C VAL A 268 -0.60 -5.34 -5.54
N LYS A 269 0.33 -6.11 -6.10
CA LYS A 269 1.10 -7.14 -5.40
C LYS A 269 2.48 -6.58 -5.05
N THR A 270 3.03 -7.06 -3.94
CA THR A 270 4.36 -6.68 -3.49
C THR A 270 5.18 -7.93 -3.18
N THR A 271 6.38 -8.01 -3.74
CA THR A 271 7.32 -9.12 -3.52
C THR A 271 8.61 -8.60 -2.88
N VAL A 272 9.13 -9.32 -1.89
CA VAL A 272 10.45 -9.06 -1.31
C VAL A 272 11.54 -9.75 -2.13
N LYS A 273 12.55 -9.01 -2.61
CA LYS A 273 13.72 -9.51 -3.36
C LYS A 273 15.04 -9.00 -2.76
N ASN A 274 16.17 -9.50 -3.27
CA ASN A 274 17.53 -9.01 -3.00
C ASN A 274 17.86 -8.81 -1.51
N TYR A 275 17.33 -9.70 -0.67
CA TYR A 275 17.51 -9.64 0.76
C TYR A 275 18.98 -9.88 1.14
N LYS A 276 19.53 -9.03 2.01
CA LYS A 276 20.89 -9.17 2.58
C LYS A 276 20.92 -8.77 4.04
N THR A 277 21.90 -9.29 4.76
CA THR A 277 22.18 -8.96 6.15
C THR A 277 23.68 -8.96 6.44
N SER A 278 24.13 -8.03 7.28
CA SER A 278 25.57 -7.82 7.53
C SER A 278 26.24 -8.85 8.46
N ARG A 279 25.49 -9.70 9.19
CA ARG A 279 26.05 -10.68 10.15
C ARG A 279 25.55 -12.12 10.00
N HIS A 280 26.38 -13.01 9.49
CA HIS A 280 26.07 -14.42 9.20
C HIS A 280 25.39 -15.22 10.34
N GLY A 281 25.74 -14.99 11.61
CA GLY A 281 25.17 -15.74 12.75
C GLY A 281 23.76 -15.29 13.16
N VAL A 282 23.48 -13.99 13.08
CA VAL A 282 22.16 -13.41 13.39
C VAL A 282 21.22 -13.51 12.17
N THR A 283 21.81 -13.53 10.97
CA THR A 283 21.12 -13.72 9.68
C THR A 283 20.19 -14.92 9.70
N GLN A 284 20.63 -16.09 10.18
CA GLN A 284 19.80 -17.29 10.15
C GLN A 284 18.53 -17.16 11.00
N TYR A 285 18.61 -16.47 12.14
CA TYR A 285 17.46 -16.29 13.01
C TYR A 285 16.48 -15.24 12.46
N VAL A 286 16.99 -14.09 12.00
CA VAL A 286 16.17 -13.00 11.43
C VAL A 286 15.51 -13.44 10.14
N VAL A 287 16.24 -14.10 9.22
CA VAL A 287 15.69 -14.66 7.97
C VAL A 287 14.60 -15.67 8.24
N LYS A 288 14.79 -16.56 9.22
CA LYS A 288 13.88 -17.68 9.46
C LYS A 288 12.61 -17.27 10.20
N ASN A 289 12.68 -16.23 11.05
CA ASN A 289 11.57 -15.87 11.94
C ASN A 289 10.92 -14.51 11.63
N VAL A 290 11.69 -13.51 11.18
CA VAL A 290 11.20 -12.15 10.92
C VAL A 290 10.67 -12.02 9.50
N LEU A 291 11.44 -12.48 8.51
CA LEU A 291 11.11 -12.28 7.10
C LEU A 291 9.80 -12.96 6.64
N PRO A 292 9.46 -14.19 7.09
CA PRO A 292 8.17 -14.82 6.77
C PRO A 292 6.98 -14.06 7.38
N LYS A 293 7.15 -13.49 8.57
CA LYS A 293 6.12 -12.67 9.24
C LYS A 293 5.95 -11.33 8.55
N LEU A 294 7.05 -10.67 8.16
CA LEU A 294 7.03 -9.43 7.37
C LEU A 294 6.29 -9.65 6.03
N LYS A 295 6.61 -10.75 5.33
CA LYS A 295 5.86 -11.17 4.12
C LYS A 295 4.37 -11.34 4.45
N LYS A 296 4.01 -12.13 5.48
CA LYS A 296 2.61 -12.36 5.87
C LYS A 296 1.85 -11.08 6.20
N ALA A 297 2.52 -10.12 6.86
CA ALA A 297 1.94 -8.83 7.23
C ALA A 297 1.71 -7.90 6.03
N LEU A 298 2.65 -7.85 5.08
CA LEU A 298 2.52 -7.07 3.84
C LEU A 298 1.47 -7.64 2.89
N TYR A 299 1.33 -8.96 2.78
CA TYR A 299 0.34 -9.61 1.91
C TYR A 299 -1.12 -9.44 2.39
N ALA A 300 -1.36 -9.27 3.69
CA ALA A 300 -2.71 -9.20 4.26
C ALA A 300 -3.48 -7.92 3.91
N LYS A 301 -2.80 -6.81 3.59
CA LYS A 301 -3.40 -5.47 3.54
C LYS A 301 -4.06 -5.04 2.22
N CYS A 302 -3.94 -5.82 1.15
CA CYS A 302 -4.36 -5.40 -0.18
C CYS A 302 -5.65 -6.07 -0.70
N THR A 303 -6.46 -6.72 0.15
CA THR A 303 -7.54 -7.64 -0.30
C THR A 303 -8.98 -7.12 -0.07
N GLY A 304 -9.18 -5.83 0.19
CA GLY A 304 -10.40 -5.34 0.85
C GLY A 304 -11.41 -4.47 0.08
N ILE A 305 -11.46 -4.44 -1.25
CA ILE A 305 -12.44 -3.60 -2.00
C ILE A 305 -13.66 -4.36 -2.51
N PRO A 306 -14.90 -4.09 -2.03
CA PRO A 306 -16.12 -4.55 -2.66
C PRO A 306 -16.73 -3.48 -3.59
N GLU A 307 -17.21 -3.92 -4.74
CA GLU A 307 -18.29 -3.28 -5.49
C GLU A 307 -19.55 -4.18 -5.44
N PRO A 308 -20.73 -3.76 -5.94
CA PRO A 308 -21.98 -4.42 -5.63
C PRO A 308 -22.15 -5.72 -6.42
N ALA A 309 -22.28 -6.83 -5.68
CA ALA A 309 -22.83 -8.13 -6.12
C ALA A 309 -22.19 -8.80 -7.35
N THR A 310 -21.07 -9.52 -7.15
CA THR A 310 -20.88 -10.89 -7.69
C THR A 310 -19.72 -11.60 -6.99
N LYS A 311 -19.82 -12.94 -6.92
CA LYS A 311 -18.89 -13.82 -6.21
C LYS A 311 -17.45 -13.65 -6.68
N ILE A 312 -16.58 -13.35 -5.73
CA ILE A 312 -15.16 -13.68 -5.78
C ILE A 312 -15.02 -15.02 -5.07
N ALA A 313 -14.59 -16.06 -5.79
CA ALA A 313 -13.98 -17.22 -5.15
C ALA A 313 -12.53 -16.86 -4.85
N CYS A 314 -12.21 -16.68 -3.57
CA CYS A 314 -10.88 -16.91 -3.00
C CYS A 314 -11.14 -17.51 -1.61
N TYR A 315 -10.68 -18.75 -1.45
CA TYR A 315 -11.04 -19.69 -0.40
C TYR A 315 -10.95 -19.11 1.02
N GLY A 316 -11.98 -19.40 1.82
CA GLY A 316 -11.86 -19.42 3.27
C GLY A 316 -11.28 -20.74 3.76
N GLY A 317 -10.34 -20.64 4.71
CA GLY A 317 -9.76 -21.76 5.47
C GLY A 317 -8.56 -22.41 4.77
N VAL A 318 -7.49 -22.85 5.43
CA VAL A 318 -7.11 -23.05 6.83
C VAL A 318 -5.61 -23.41 6.78
N TRP A 319 -4.82 -23.00 7.77
CA TRP A 319 -3.55 -23.60 8.22
C TRP A 319 -2.61 -24.33 7.22
N ALA A 320 -1.40 -23.79 7.04
CA ALA A 320 -0.13 -24.55 7.11
C ALA A 320 1.05 -23.57 7.06
N VAL A 321 1.96 -23.67 8.02
CA VAL A 321 3.34 -23.20 7.88
C VAL A 321 4.10 -24.33 7.18
N GLY A 322 4.70 -24.08 6.02
CA GLY A 322 5.62 -25.03 5.38
C GLY A 322 5.46 -25.11 3.86
N TYR A 323 6.60 -25.23 3.18
CA TYR A 323 6.78 -25.44 1.73
C TYR A 323 6.91 -24.20 0.85
N LEU A 324 7.97 -23.45 1.17
CA LEU A 324 8.83 -22.79 0.19
C LEU A 324 9.75 -23.83 -0.46
N LEU A 325 9.28 -24.53 -1.50
CA LEU A 325 10.11 -25.08 -2.59
C LEU A 325 9.21 -25.20 -3.84
N ASP A 326 9.52 -24.36 -4.84
CA ASP A 326 9.25 -24.46 -6.28
C ASP A 326 7.82 -24.71 -6.83
N PHE A 327 7.66 -24.31 -8.09
CA PHE A 327 6.54 -24.47 -9.04
C PHE A 327 5.49 -23.36 -9.20
N SER A 328 5.60 -22.75 -10.38
CA SER A 328 4.58 -22.14 -11.24
C SER A 328 3.44 -23.11 -11.56
N PHE A 329 2.20 -22.62 -11.57
CA PHE A 329 1.12 -23.25 -12.35
C PHE A 329 0.30 -22.17 -13.07
N ASP A 330 0.33 -22.29 -14.40
CA ASP A 330 -0.67 -21.77 -15.33
C ASP A 330 -1.96 -22.57 -15.12
N TYR A 331 -3.08 -21.87 -15.04
CA TYR A 331 -4.39 -22.49 -15.21
C TYR A 331 -5.30 -21.53 -15.98
N ASP A 332 -5.50 -21.86 -17.25
CA ASP A 332 -6.56 -21.32 -18.10
C ASP A 332 -7.90 -21.98 -17.71
N ASP A 333 -8.92 -21.17 -17.44
CA ASP A 333 -10.31 -21.58 -17.67
C ASP A 333 -11.10 -20.38 -18.25
N PRO A 334 -11.89 -20.58 -19.31
CA PRO A 334 -12.46 -19.52 -20.11
C PRO A 334 -13.85 -19.12 -19.59
N ILE A 335 -14.34 -17.98 -20.08
CA ILE A 335 -15.74 -17.51 -19.94
C ILE A 335 -16.01 -16.72 -18.64
N SER A 336 -15.74 -15.41 -18.70
CA SER A 336 -16.80 -14.38 -18.80
C SER A 336 -16.20 -13.00 -18.51
N GLY A 337 -16.07 -12.20 -19.57
CA GLY A 337 -15.58 -10.84 -19.45
C GLY A 337 -16.58 -9.92 -18.73
N LYS A 338 -16.15 -9.31 -17.62
CA LYS A 338 -16.45 -7.92 -17.24
C LYS A 338 -15.82 -7.57 -15.88
N ASP A 339 -14.73 -6.79 -15.94
CA ASP A 339 -13.95 -6.33 -14.78
C ASP A 339 -14.53 -5.09 -14.09
N ILE A 340 -14.27 -4.98 -12.78
CA ILE A 340 -14.70 -3.90 -11.90
C ILE A 340 -13.49 -3.09 -11.41
N GLY A 341 -13.61 -1.77 -11.40
CA GLY A 341 -12.49 -0.83 -11.35
C GLY A 341 -12.23 -0.12 -10.01
N LEU A 342 -11.12 -0.48 -9.33
CA LEU A 342 -10.01 0.48 -9.36
C LEU A 342 -9.58 0.50 -10.82
N ASN A 343 -9.47 1.67 -11.47
CA ASN A 343 -9.18 1.79 -12.90
C ASN A 343 -8.47 0.53 -13.41
N LYS A 344 -9.04 -0.20 -14.37
CA LYS A 344 -8.46 -1.43 -14.97
C LYS A 344 -6.96 -1.25 -15.33
N ASP A 345 -6.48 -0.01 -15.32
CA ASP A 345 -5.12 0.47 -15.42
C ASP A 345 -4.31 0.70 -14.11
N CYS A 346 -4.19 -0.22 -13.14
CA CYS A 346 -2.82 -0.37 -12.62
C CYS A 346 -1.93 -1.09 -13.65
N THR A 347 -2.55 -1.80 -14.60
CA THR A 347 -1.90 -2.61 -15.64
C THR A 347 -1.05 -1.80 -16.63
N SER A 348 -1.34 -0.50 -16.81
CA SER A 348 -0.59 0.35 -17.75
C SER A 348 0.24 1.47 -17.09
N ALA A 349 0.23 1.62 -15.77
CA ALA A 349 0.90 2.75 -15.13
C ALA A 349 1.33 2.59 -13.66
N LEU A 350 1.28 1.40 -13.06
CA LEU A 350 1.89 1.19 -11.74
C LEU A 350 3.37 1.55 -11.82
N SER A 351 3.75 2.64 -11.19
CA SER A 351 5.13 3.11 -11.20
C SER A 351 5.45 3.95 -9.97
N LEU A 352 6.72 3.93 -9.57
CA LEU A 352 7.29 4.81 -8.58
C LEU A 352 7.74 6.09 -9.28
N ASN A 353 7.21 7.24 -8.86
CA ASN A 353 7.68 8.54 -9.35
C ASN A 353 9.12 8.84 -8.85
N ALA A 354 9.69 9.99 -9.21
CA ALA A 354 11.06 10.34 -8.80
C ALA A 354 11.28 10.39 -7.26
N ASN A 355 10.22 10.62 -6.48
CA ASN A 355 10.27 10.64 -5.01
C ASN A 355 10.11 9.25 -4.39
N GLY A 356 9.83 8.22 -5.18
CA GLY A 356 9.50 6.87 -4.69
C GLY A 356 8.04 6.69 -4.30
N ASP A 357 7.13 7.62 -4.67
CA ASP A 357 5.70 7.44 -4.43
C ASP A 357 5.11 6.50 -5.48
N LEU A 358 4.28 5.56 -5.04
CA LEU A 358 3.61 4.60 -5.91
C LEU A 358 2.36 5.25 -6.52
N VAL A 359 2.39 5.48 -7.83
CA VAL A 359 1.30 6.07 -8.61
C VAL A 359 0.36 4.96 -9.06
N LEU A 360 -0.93 5.10 -8.74
CA LEU A 360 -1.96 4.06 -8.94
C LEU A 360 -2.87 4.34 -10.15
N GLY A 361 -2.38 4.97 -11.22
CA GLY A 361 -3.22 5.22 -12.41
C GLY A 361 -2.49 5.75 -13.64
N LYS A 362 -3.17 5.72 -14.79
CA LYS A 362 -2.66 6.16 -16.10
C LYS A 362 -1.96 7.52 -15.99
N LYS A 363 -0.69 7.54 -16.39
CA LYS A 363 0.03 8.77 -16.72
C LYS A 363 -0.83 9.48 -17.76
N ARG A 364 -1.49 10.59 -17.40
CA ARG A 364 -2.23 11.39 -18.38
C ARG A 364 -1.20 11.84 -19.41
N THR A 365 -1.14 11.13 -20.54
CA THR A 365 -0.38 11.59 -21.69
C THR A 365 -0.95 12.96 -22.02
N ASN A 366 -0.12 13.98 -21.91
CA ASN A 366 -0.51 15.34 -22.23
C ASN A 366 -0.98 15.36 -23.69
N LEU A 367 -2.29 15.24 -23.92
CA LEU A 367 -2.95 15.41 -25.22
C LEU A 367 -2.85 16.85 -25.75
N ARG A 368 -1.94 17.67 -25.21
CA ARG A 368 -1.72 19.07 -25.62
C ARG A 368 -1.10 19.24 -27.01
N ASN A 369 -0.75 18.17 -27.72
CA ASN A 369 -0.22 18.28 -29.09
C ASN A 369 -1.25 18.12 -30.21
N ARG A 370 -2.55 17.88 -29.93
CA ARG A 370 -3.57 17.81 -31.00
C ARG A 370 -4.15 19.16 -31.44
N ALA A 371 -3.87 20.25 -30.75
CA ALA A 371 -4.37 21.59 -31.11
C ALA A 371 -3.54 22.31 -32.20
N GLN A 372 -2.46 21.72 -32.73
CA GLN A 372 -1.64 22.35 -33.78
C GLN A 372 -1.87 21.84 -35.22
N LEU A 373 -2.79 20.89 -35.45
CA LEU A 373 -3.01 20.29 -36.79
C LEU A 373 -4.29 20.72 -37.52
N SER A 374 -5.04 21.72 -37.05
CA SER A 374 -6.23 22.22 -37.77
C SER A 374 -6.10 23.66 -38.30
N LYS A 375 -4.89 24.11 -38.68
CA LYS A 375 -4.79 25.28 -39.56
C LYS A 375 -5.21 24.85 -40.97
N ARG A 376 -6.52 24.96 -41.26
CA ARG A 376 -7.07 24.87 -42.61
C ARG A 376 -6.29 25.81 -43.54
N PRO A 377 -5.86 25.38 -44.74
CA PRO A 377 -5.34 26.30 -45.73
C PRO A 377 -6.42 27.33 -46.08
N LYS A 378 -6.05 28.62 -46.04
CA LYS A 378 -6.90 29.69 -46.58
C LYS A 378 -7.02 29.46 -48.09
N VAL A 379 -8.22 29.17 -48.56
CA VAL A 379 -8.56 29.20 -49.98
C VAL A 379 -8.43 30.66 -50.44
N ALA A 380 -7.49 30.92 -51.35
CA ALA A 380 -7.37 32.20 -52.02
C ALA A 380 -8.52 32.35 -53.02
N ASN A 381 -9.36 33.36 -52.82
CA ASN A 381 -10.30 33.79 -53.85
C ASN A 381 -9.52 34.60 -54.88
N SER A 382 -9.40 34.04 -56.09
CA SER A 382 -9.06 34.77 -57.30
C SER A 382 -10.21 35.71 -57.69
N LYS A 383 -9.90 36.99 -57.86
CA LYS A 383 -10.60 37.89 -58.79
C LYS A 383 -9.61 38.39 -59.80
#